data_AF-V4R0E8-F1
#
_entry.id   AF-V4R0E8-F1
#
_cell.length_a   1.000
_cell.length_b   1.000
_cell.length_c   1.000
_cell.angle_alpha   90.00
_cell.angle_beta   90.00
_cell.angle_gamma   90.00
#
_symmetry.space_group_name_H-M   'P 1'
#
loop_
_entity.id
_entity.type
_entity.pdbx_description
1 polymer ?
#
loop_
_entity_poly.entity_id
_entity_poly.type
_entity_poly.pdbx_seq_one_letter_code
_entity_poly.pdbx_strand_id
1 'polypeptide(L)'
;MPERIEDRCGPYLIIGGVLKDVPQAIAYLGGQVVTKEEAEDPETAVRCLKERLADEQSRLLAAREDGVPSAEEYASALASLFPKVEQQTLEQVRHHVRVPGGRLTMRDLSRVTGQIPDEVQKTHASIGRALGRLLQFDPKPPRIERPALPIAVIAEPSGSLTPFEREWTLREQARQGLAAALDLVPPES
;
A
#
# COMPACT_ATOMS: atom_id res chain seq x y z
N MET A 1 -13.80 -30.80 -14.86
CA MET A 1 -13.13 -29.94 -13.87
C MET A 1 -14.04 -28.75 -13.65
N PRO A 2 -14.39 -28.35 -12.42
CA PRO A 2 -15.18 -27.14 -12.23
C PRO A 2 -14.42 -25.97 -12.86
N GLU A 3 -15.13 -25.21 -13.69
CA GLU A 3 -14.56 -24.12 -14.48
C GLU A 3 -14.11 -23.01 -13.54
N ARG A 4 -12.80 -22.72 -13.56
CA ARG A 4 -12.23 -21.63 -12.77
C ARG A 4 -12.53 -20.33 -13.50
N ILE A 5 -13.23 -19.41 -12.84
CA ILE A 5 -13.51 -18.07 -13.35
C ILE A 5 -12.42 -17.14 -12.83
N GLU A 6 -11.79 -16.38 -13.71
CA GLU A 6 -10.82 -15.34 -13.34
C GLU A 6 -11.30 -13.99 -13.86
N ASP A 7 -11.44 -13.02 -12.97
CA ASP A 7 -11.95 -11.69 -13.28
C ASP A 7 -11.23 -10.61 -12.46
N ARG A 8 -11.50 -9.33 -12.74
CA ARG A 8 -10.91 -8.18 -12.05
C ARG A 8 -11.97 -7.14 -11.67
N CYS A 9 -11.73 -6.48 -10.54
CA CYS A 9 -12.47 -5.30 -10.11
C CYS A 9 -11.44 -4.31 -9.53
N GLY A 10 -11.16 -3.21 -10.23
CA GLY A 10 -10.13 -2.26 -9.80
C GLY A 10 -8.76 -2.94 -9.54
N PRO A 11 -8.16 -2.78 -8.35
CA PRO A 11 -6.89 -3.43 -8.01
C PRO A 11 -7.04 -4.91 -7.62
N TYR A 12 -8.27 -5.43 -7.50
CA TYR A 12 -8.56 -6.78 -7.05
C TYR A 12 -8.54 -7.79 -8.20
N LEU A 13 -7.90 -8.94 -7.95
CA LEU A 13 -8.04 -10.16 -8.74
C LEU A 13 -9.11 -11.04 -8.08
N ILE A 14 -10.07 -11.53 -8.84
CA ILE A 14 -11.15 -12.38 -8.33
C ILE A 14 -11.03 -13.75 -8.96
N ILE A 15 -10.98 -14.79 -8.13
CA ILE A 15 -10.98 -16.19 -8.57
C ILE A 15 -12.26 -16.85 -8.08
N GLY A 16 -13.12 -17.24 -9.02
CA GLY A 16 -14.33 -18.03 -8.79
C GLY A 16 -14.10 -19.51 -9.04
N GLY A 17 -14.77 -20.36 -8.26
CA GLY A 17 -14.78 -21.80 -8.47
C GLY A 17 -15.50 -22.55 -7.35
N VAL A 18 -15.38 -23.87 -7.37
CA VAL A 18 -15.93 -24.74 -6.33
C VAL A 18 -14.78 -25.27 -5.47
N LEU A 19 -14.83 -25.00 -4.17
CA LEU A 19 -13.87 -25.53 -3.20
C LEU A 19 -14.62 -26.32 -2.13
N LYS A 20 -14.30 -27.61 -2.00
CA LYS A 20 -14.97 -28.53 -1.07
C LYS A 20 -16.51 -28.49 -1.20
N ASP A 21 -16.99 -28.58 -2.43
CA ASP A 21 -18.42 -28.56 -2.79
C ASP A 21 -19.15 -27.23 -2.49
N VAL A 22 -18.42 -26.16 -2.18
CA VAL A 22 -18.97 -24.81 -1.99
C VAL A 22 -18.59 -23.91 -3.17
N PRO A 23 -19.56 -23.47 -4.00
CA PRO A 23 -19.35 -22.44 -5.00
C PRO A 23 -19.01 -21.11 -4.33
N GLN A 24 -17.87 -20.54 -4.68
CA GLN A 24 -17.38 -19.31 -4.07
C GLN A 24 -16.48 -18.49 -5.01
N ALA A 25 -16.31 -17.23 -4.66
CA ALA A 25 -15.34 -16.33 -5.26
C ALA A 25 -14.43 -15.76 -4.17
N ILE A 26 -13.14 -15.63 -4.46
CA ILE A 26 -12.14 -15.09 -3.54
C ILE A 26 -11.49 -13.89 -4.20
N ALA A 27 -11.45 -12.77 -3.48
CA ALA A 27 -10.79 -11.56 -3.91
C ALA A 27 -9.38 -11.49 -3.34
N TYR A 28 -8.43 -11.12 -4.19
CA TYR A 28 -7.04 -10.94 -3.86
C TYR A 28 -6.60 -9.50 -4.14
N LEU A 29 -5.93 -8.87 -3.17
CA LEU A 29 -5.18 -7.64 -3.35
C LEU A 29 -3.71 -7.97 -3.18
N GLY A 30 -2.85 -7.58 -4.14
CA GLY A 30 -1.41 -7.87 -4.04
C GLY A 30 -1.05 -9.36 -3.86
N GLY A 31 -1.98 -10.28 -4.13
CA GLY A 31 -1.83 -11.73 -3.88
C GLY A 31 -2.20 -12.21 -2.47
N GLN A 32 -2.72 -11.34 -1.60
CA GLN A 32 -3.33 -11.70 -0.32
C GLN A 32 -4.84 -11.76 -0.46
N VAL A 33 -5.47 -12.74 0.19
CA VAL A 33 -6.93 -12.84 0.27
C VAL A 33 -7.45 -11.66 1.10
N VAL A 34 -8.34 -10.86 0.53
CA VAL A 34 -8.97 -9.73 1.25
C VAL A 34 -10.40 -10.03 1.65
N THR A 35 -11.12 -10.78 0.82
CA THR A 35 -12.49 -11.18 1.12
C THR A 35 -12.92 -12.35 0.25
N LYS A 36 -14.04 -12.99 0.59
CA LYS A 36 -14.65 -14.07 -0.17
C LYS A 36 -16.17 -13.92 -0.22
N GLU A 37 -16.80 -14.56 -1.18
CA GLU A 37 -18.25 -14.62 -1.34
C GLU A 37 -18.66 -16.05 -1.68
N GLU A 38 -19.73 -16.53 -1.07
CA GLU A 38 -20.31 -17.86 -1.33
C GLU A 38 -21.69 -17.65 -1.96
N ALA A 39 -22.03 -18.45 -2.96
CA ALA A 39 -23.32 -18.34 -3.64
C ALA A 39 -23.79 -19.71 -4.16
N GLU A 40 -24.92 -19.72 -4.87
CA GLU A 40 -25.47 -20.94 -5.47
C GLU A 40 -24.62 -21.51 -6.61
N ASP A 41 -23.86 -20.64 -7.30
CA ASP A 41 -22.94 -20.98 -8.38
C ASP A 41 -21.73 -20.02 -8.42
N PRO A 42 -20.59 -20.42 -9.03
CA PRO A 42 -19.39 -19.59 -9.08
C PRO A 42 -19.58 -18.24 -9.79
N GLU A 43 -20.38 -18.19 -10.86
CA GLU A 43 -20.66 -16.97 -11.62
C GLU A 43 -21.40 -15.94 -10.76
N THR A 44 -22.41 -16.39 -10.01
CA THR A 44 -23.15 -15.57 -9.04
C THR A 44 -22.25 -15.09 -7.92
N ALA A 45 -21.38 -15.96 -7.37
CA ALA A 45 -20.41 -15.56 -6.35
C ALA A 45 -19.45 -14.47 -6.87
N VAL A 46 -18.93 -14.62 -8.09
CA VAL A 46 -18.06 -13.61 -8.72
C VAL A 46 -18.81 -12.30 -8.93
N ARG A 47 -20.05 -12.33 -9.46
CA ARG A 47 -20.86 -11.13 -9.67
C ARG A 47 -21.12 -10.38 -8.36
N CYS A 48 -21.60 -11.06 -7.33
CA CYS A 48 -21.87 -10.46 -6.02
C CYS A 48 -20.59 -9.87 -5.40
N LEU A 49 -19.47 -10.60 -5.50
CA LEU A 49 -18.19 -10.11 -5.00
C LEU A 49 -17.72 -8.86 -5.74
N LYS A 50 -17.90 -8.80 -7.06
CA LYS A 50 -17.57 -7.61 -7.88
C LYS A 50 -18.40 -6.40 -7.50
N GLU A 51 -19.71 -6.57 -7.32
CA GLU A 51 -20.62 -5.51 -6.89
C GLU A 51 -20.17 -4.94 -5.53
N ARG A 52 -19.92 -5.80 -4.54
CA ARG A 52 -19.44 -5.38 -3.22
C ARG A 52 -18.09 -4.66 -3.28
N LEU A 53 -17.13 -5.19 -4.04
CA LEU A 53 -15.80 -4.57 -4.18
C LEU A 53 -15.87 -3.23 -4.92
N ALA A 54 -16.77 -3.07 -5.89
CA ALA A 54 -16.99 -1.81 -6.58
C ALA A 54 -17.57 -0.76 -5.63
N ASP A 55 -18.57 -1.13 -4.82
CA ASP A 55 -19.17 -0.24 -3.81
C ASP A 55 -18.13 0.17 -2.76
N GLU A 56 -17.35 -0.78 -2.26
CA GLU A 56 -16.26 -0.52 -1.32
C GLU A 56 -15.20 0.41 -1.93
N GLN A 57 -14.77 0.14 -3.17
CA GLN A 57 -13.81 0.99 -3.86
C GLN A 57 -14.36 2.41 -4.06
N SER A 58 -15.63 2.55 -4.45
CA SER A 58 -16.29 3.85 -4.57
C SER A 58 -16.36 4.60 -3.24
N ARG A 59 -16.67 3.91 -2.14
CA ARG A 59 -16.64 4.48 -0.77
C ARG A 59 -15.24 4.98 -0.42
N LEU A 60 -14.21 4.16 -0.62
CA LEU A 60 -12.82 4.50 -0.29
C LEU A 60 -12.32 5.68 -1.12
N LEU A 61 -12.58 5.67 -2.43
CA LEU A 61 -12.23 6.79 -3.32
C LEU A 61 -12.94 8.10 -2.92
N ALA A 62 -14.21 8.03 -2.52
CA ALA A 62 -14.96 9.19 -2.06
C ALA A 62 -14.49 9.73 -0.70
N ALA A 63 -13.86 8.88 0.12
CA ALA A 63 -13.29 9.27 1.42
C ALA A 63 -11.89 9.88 1.31
N ARG A 64 -11.27 9.90 0.11
CA ARG A 64 -9.95 10.51 -0.10
C ARG A 64 -10.01 12.02 0.02
N GLU A 65 -9.18 12.57 0.90
CA GLU A 65 -8.97 14.01 1.03
C GLU A 65 -7.93 14.46 0.00
N ASP A 66 -8.28 15.43 -0.85
CA ASP A 66 -7.43 15.91 -1.96
C ASP A 66 -6.85 14.80 -2.85
N GLY A 67 -7.60 13.69 -2.98
CA GLY A 67 -7.19 12.51 -3.74
C GLY A 67 -6.14 11.63 -3.05
N VAL A 68 -5.72 11.97 -1.82
CA VAL A 68 -4.80 11.18 -1.00
C VAL A 68 -5.53 9.96 -0.41
N PRO A 69 -4.97 8.74 -0.55
CA PRO A 69 -5.57 7.54 0.04
C PRO A 69 -5.76 7.65 1.56
N SER A 70 -6.83 7.07 2.06
CA SER A 70 -7.10 7.01 3.50
C SER A 70 -6.15 6.04 4.23
N ALA A 71 -6.09 6.13 5.56
CA ALA A 71 -5.30 5.21 6.38
C ALA A 71 -5.72 3.74 6.19
N GLU A 72 -7.03 3.49 6.00
CA GLU A 72 -7.60 2.16 5.71
C GLU A 72 -7.05 1.61 4.39
N GLU A 73 -7.00 2.44 3.34
CA GLU A 73 -6.45 2.04 2.04
C GLU A 73 -4.95 1.73 2.14
N TYR A 74 -4.16 2.57 2.81
CA TYR A 74 -2.74 2.30 3.05
C TYR A 74 -2.55 1.00 3.82
N ALA A 75 -3.28 0.78 4.92
CA ALA A 75 -3.16 -0.41 5.74
C ALA A 75 -3.43 -1.70 4.94
N SER A 76 -4.53 -1.72 4.17
CA SER A 76 -4.90 -2.85 3.32
C SER A 76 -3.86 -3.12 2.23
N ALA A 77 -3.41 -2.06 1.53
CA ALA A 77 -2.38 -2.19 0.51
C ALA A 77 -1.04 -2.70 1.09
N LEU A 78 -0.64 -2.23 2.27
CA LEU A 78 0.59 -2.64 2.94
C LEU A 78 0.55 -4.07 3.46
N ALA A 79 -0.55 -4.48 4.08
CA ALA A 79 -0.76 -5.86 4.51
C ALA A 79 -0.62 -6.84 3.33
N SER A 80 -1.03 -6.41 2.13
CA SER A 80 -0.84 -7.21 0.91
C SER A 80 0.62 -7.30 0.43
N LEU A 81 1.43 -6.28 0.73
CA LEU A 81 2.82 -6.19 0.29
C LEU A 81 3.80 -6.86 1.25
N PHE A 82 3.63 -6.70 2.56
CA PHE A 82 4.62 -7.11 3.56
C PHE A 82 5.05 -8.57 3.50
N PRO A 83 4.19 -9.56 3.18
CA PRO A 83 4.63 -10.95 3.02
C PRO A 83 5.66 -11.16 1.91
N LYS A 84 5.83 -10.19 1.01
CA LYS A 84 6.75 -10.22 -0.15
C LYS A 84 7.91 -9.25 -0.03
N VAL A 85 7.96 -8.49 1.06
CA VAL A 85 8.97 -7.45 1.29
C VAL A 85 10.04 -8.00 2.22
N GLU A 86 11.30 -7.74 1.87
CA GLU A 86 12.44 -8.18 2.68
C GLU A 86 12.40 -7.55 4.09
N GLN A 87 12.83 -8.31 5.11
CA GLN A 87 12.79 -7.84 6.50
C GLN A 87 13.52 -6.52 6.70
N GLN A 88 14.67 -6.34 6.04
CA GLN A 88 15.44 -5.10 6.10
C GLN A 88 14.67 -3.89 5.54
N THR A 89 13.83 -4.12 4.52
CA THR A 89 12.93 -3.08 3.98
C THR A 89 11.82 -2.76 4.97
N LEU A 90 11.27 -3.77 5.67
CA LEU A 90 10.27 -3.54 6.72
C LEU A 90 10.85 -2.75 7.89
N GLU A 91 12.11 -3.01 8.29
CA GLU A 91 12.79 -2.27 9.35
C GLU A 91 12.97 -0.78 8.99
N GLN A 92 13.34 -0.48 7.75
CA GLN A 92 13.40 0.89 7.25
C GLN A 92 12.06 1.62 7.42
N VAL A 93 10.97 0.97 7.01
CA VAL A 93 9.61 1.53 7.12
C VAL A 93 9.18 1.69 8.58
N ARG A 94 9.42 0.68 9.42
CA ARG A 94 9.15 0.74 10.87
C ARG A 94 9.89 1.92 11.52
N HIS A 95 11.14 2.16 11.11
CA HIS A 95 11.90 3.29 11.61
C HIS A 95 11.23 4.60 11.21
N HIS A 96 10.87 4.78 9.93
CA HIS A 96 10.21 6.01 9.45
C HIS A 96 8.92 6.34 10.22
N VAL A 97 8.09 5.33 10.50
CA VAL A 97 6.85 5.49 11.29
C VAL A 97 7.13 5.95 12.73
N ARG A 98 8.22 5.47 13.33
CA ARG A 98 8.61 5.71 14.73
C ARG A 98 9.40 7.00 14.93
N VAL A 99 9.77 7.73 13.88
CA VAL A 99 10.41 9.04 14.05
C VAL A 99 9.33 10.06 14.41
N PRO A 100 9.56 10.96 15.39
CA PRO A 100 8.64 12.04 15.71
C PRO A 100 8.25 12.85 14.46
N GLY A 101 6.95 13.08 14.30
CA GLY A 101 6.39 13.73 13.11
C GLY A 101 6.59 12.96 11.79
N GLY A 102 7.09 11.72 11.82
CA GLY A 102 7.36 10.92 10.62
C GLY A 102 8.38 11.55 9.66
N ARG A 103 9.28 12.42 10.16
CA ARG A 103 10.20 13.21 9.33
C ARG A 103 11.62 12.69 9.41
N LEU A 104 12.23 12.38 8.26
CA LEU A 104 13.64 11.97 8.19
C LEU A 104 14.26 12.26 6.83
N THR A 105 15.58 12.17 6.74
CA THR A 105 16.30 12.10 5.46
C THR A 105 16.69 10.66 5.13
N MET A 106 16.96 10.37 3.85
CA MET A 106 17.51 9.06 3.45
C MET A 106 18.88 8.79 4.08
N ARG A 107 19.64 9.85 4.43
CA ARG A 107 20.89 9.75 5.19
C ARG A 107 20.66 9.30 6.64
N ASP A 108 19.57 9.71 7.28
CA ASP A 108 19.23 9.27 8.64
C ASP A 108 18.86 7.78 8.65
N LEU A 109 18.01 7.35 7.71
CA LEU A 109 17.69 5.93 7.52
C LEU A 109 18.93 5.08 7.20
N SER A 110 19.83 5.60 6.36
CA SER A 110 21.10 4.95 6.04
C SER A 110 21.95 4.70 7.29
N ARG A 111 22.06 5.70 8.19
CA ARG A 111 22.80 5.55 9.47
C ARG A 111 22.19 4.49 10.37
N VAL A 112 20.87 4.41 10.44
CA VAL A 112 20.18 3.46 11.33
C VAL A 112 20.20 2.04 10.78
N THR A 113 20.10 1.89 9.47
CA THR A 113 20.02 0.57 8.82
C THR A 113 21.36 0.04 8.31
N GLY A 114 22.44 0.82 8.41
CA GLY A 114 23.78 0.46 7.95
C GLY A 114 23.91 0.34 6.42
N GLN A 115 22.92 0.81 5.67
CA GLN A 115 22.89 0.78 4.20
C GLN A 115 23.43 2.06 3.60
N ILE A 116 23.81 2.04 2.33
CA ILE A 116 24.15 3.29 1.62
C ILE A 116 22.87 4.07 1.27
N PRO A 117 22.89 5.42 1.27
CA PRO A 117 21.68 6.23 1.04
C PRO A 117 20.95 5.93 -0.28
N ASP A 118 21.68 5.56 -1.34
CA ASP A 118 21.09 5.19 -2.63
C ASP A 118 20.27 3.90 -2.56
N GLU A 119 20.73 2.90 -1.82
CA GLU A 119 19.98 1.65 -1.59
C GLU A 119 18.71 1.91 -0.79
N VAL A 120 18.81 2.72 0.28
CA VAL A 120 17.65 3.13 1.07
C VAL A 120 16.61 3.83 0.20
N GLN A 121 17.04 4.77 -0.65
CA GLN A 121 16.15 5.47 -1.56
C GLN A 121 15.47 4.53 -2.56
N LYS A 122 16.23 3.60 -3.17
CA LYS A 122 15.68 2.60 -4.10
C LYS A 122 14.64 1.70 -3.45
N THR A 123 14.91 1.26 -2.23
CA THR A 123 14.02 0.41 -1.42
C THR A 123 12.73 1.14 -1.06
N HIS A 124 12.82 2.37 -0.53
CA HIS A 124 11.66 3.22 -0.27
C HIS A 124 10.85 3.52 -1.54
N ALA A 125 11.52 3.84 -2.65
CA ALA A 125 10.85 4.07 -3.93
C ALA A 125 10.21 2.79 -4.50
N SER A 126 10.71 1.60 -4.16
CA SER A 126 10.08 0.32 -4.53
C SER A 126 8.73 0.13 -3.83
N ILE A 127 8.70 0.37 -2.51
CA ILE A 127 7.46 0.37 -1.72
C ILE A 127 6.48 1.40 -2.27
N GLY A 128 6.94 2.63 -2.48
CA GLY A 128 6.14 3.70 -3.06
C GLY A 128 5.53 3.33 -4.42
N ARG A 129 6.30 2.71 -5.32
CA ARG A 129 5.77 2.20 -6.61
C ARG A 129 4.73 1.11 -6.44
N ALA A 130 4.96 0.17 -5.53
CA ALA A 130 4.04 -0.92 -5.27
C ALA A 130 2.71 -0.39 -4.71
N LEU A 131 2.78 0.52 -3.75
CA LEU A 131 1.62 1.19 -3.18
C LEU A 131 0.89 2.06 -4.20
N GLY A 132 1.59 2.86 -5.00
CA GLY A 132 0.96 3.71 -6.02
C GLY A 132 0.11 2.91 -7.00
N ARG A 133 0.54 1.68 -7.35
CA ARG A 133 -0.25 0.76 -8.18
C ARG A 133 -1.48 0.21 -7.46
N LEU A 134 -1.32 -0.27 -6.22
CA LEU A 134 -2.42 -0.85 -5.46
C LEU A 134 -3.48 0.18 -5.11
N LEU A 135 -3.03 1.37 -4.73
CA LEU A 135 -3.86 2.51 -4.35
C LEU A 135 -4.34 3.31 -5.55
N GLN A 136 -3.87 3.02 -6.78
CA GLN A 136 -4.16 3.84 -7.96
C GLN A 136 -3.92 5.35 -7.68
N PHE A 137 -2.82 5.64 -7.01
CA PHE A 137 -2.49 6.98 -6.52
C PHE A 137 -1.17 7.43 -7.13
N ASP A 138 -1.21 8.58 -7.81
CA ASP A 138 -0.06 9.21 -8.44
C ASP A 138 0.08 10.66 -7.91
N PRO A 139 0.90 10.86 -6.86
CA PRO A 139 1.09 12.18 -6.27
C PRO A 139 1.81 13.09 -7.27
N LYS A 140 1.43 14.38 -7.28
CA LYS A 140 2.04 15.41 -8.14
C LYS A 140 2.86 16.42 -7.33
N PRO A 141 3.94 15.99 -6.65
CA PRO A 141 4.71 16.90 -5.82
C PRO A 141 5.46 17.92 -6.69
N PRO A 142 5.58 19.18 -6.25
CA PRO A 142 6.37 20.17 -6.94
C PRO A 142 7.86 19.79 -6.89
N ARG A 143 8.51 19.77 -8.05
CA ARG A 143 9.98 19.73 -8.19
C ARG A 143 10.67 18.52 -7.51
N ILE A 144 10.15 17.31 -7.73
CA ILE A 144 10.85 16.06 -7.39
C ILE A 144 11.44 15.40 -8.64
N GLU A 145 12.69 14.94 -8.53
CA GLU A 145 13.32 14.08 -9.54
C GLU A 145 12.63 12.70 -9.65
N ARG A 146 12.54 12.18 -10.87
CA ARG A 146 11.86 10.90 -11.17
C ARG A 146 12.24 9.72 -10.25
N PRO A 147 13.52 9.52 -9.85
CA PRO A 147 13.88 8.38 -9.00
C PRO A 147 13.26 8.43 -7.59
N ALA A 148 12.94 9.62 -7.10
CA ALA A 148 12.37 9.83 -5.77
C ALA A 148 10.85 10.07 -5.81
N LEU A 149 10.27 10.29 -6.99
CA LEU A 149 8.82 10.48 -7.17
C LEU A 149 7.98 9.39 -6.51
N PRO A 150 8.34 8.09 -6.58
CA PRO A 150 7.52 7.08 -5.93
C PRO A 150 7.45 7.17 -4.41
N ILE A 151 8.47 7.75 -3.76
CA ILE A 151 8.46 7.98 -2.31
C ILE A 151 7.33 8.96 -1.94
N ALA A 152 6.95 9.85 -2.88
CA ALA A 152 5.88 10.80 -2.68
C ALA A 152 4.50 10.16 -2.45
N VAL A 153 4.36 8.87 -2.77
CA VAL A 153 3.15 8.08 -2.52
C VAL A 153 2.89 7.92 -1.03
N ILE A 154 3.94 7.89 -0.20
CA ILE A 154 3.83 7.69 1.25
C ILE A 154 4.29 8.89 2.08
N ALA A 155 5.12 9.76 1.51
CA ALA A 155 5.71 10.89 2.23
C ALA A 155 5.70 12.17 1.40
N GLU A 156 5.68 13.31 2.06
CA GLU A 156 5.80 14.62 1.43
C GLU A 156 7.26 15.10 1.50
N PRO A 157 7.81 15.60 0.38
CA PRO A 157 9.13 16.20 0.39
C PRO A 157 9.11 17.55 1.12
N SER A 158 10.18 17.87 1.82
CA SER A 158 10.44 19.20 2.34
C SER A 158 11.94 19.48 2.39
N GLY A 159 12.32 20.75 2.51
CA GLY A 159 13.71 21.15 2.65
C GLY A 159 14.52 21.06 1.34
N SER A 160 15.67 20.37 1.41
CA SER A 160 16.71 20.41 0.39
C SER A 160 16.28 19.91 -1.00
N LEU A 161 16.91 20.49 -2.04
CA LEU A 161 16.80 20.00 -3.41
C LEU A 161 17.64 18.75 -3.66
N THR A 162 18.67 18.48 -2.83
CA THR A 162 19.53 17.30 -3.01
C THR A 162 18.77 16.02 -2.61
N PRO A 163 18.82 14.93 -3.40
CA PRO A 163 17.99 13.74 -3.17
C PRO A 163 18.14 13.10 -1.77
N PHE A 164 19.36 13.11 -1.23
CA PHE A 164 19.69 12.43 0.04
C PHE A 164 19.50 13.29 1.29
N GLU A 165 19.49 14.61 1.13
CA GLU A 165 19.27 15.56 2.25
C GLU A 165 17.85 16.12 2.25
N ARG A 166 17.03 15.71 1.27
CA ARG A 166 15.61 15.97 1.27
C ARG A 166 14.97 15.30 2.46
N GLU A 167 14.21 16.09 3.21
CA GLU A 167 13.40 15.60 4.30
C GLU A 167 12.10 15.02 3.75
N TRP A 168 11.77 13.82 4.20
CA TRP A 168 10.55 13.10 3.87
C TRP A 168 9.71 12.99 5.12
N THR A 169 8.57 13.66 5.10
CA THR A 169 7.57 13.59 6.18
C THR A 169 6.49 12.62 5.75
N LEU A 170 6.24 11.52 6.47
CA LEU A 170 5.13 10.61 6.13
C LEU A 170 3.82 11.40 6.08
N ARG A 171 2.99 11.13 5.07
CA ARG A 171 1.60 11.60 5.06
C ARG A 171 0.92 11.03 6.29
N GLU A 172 0.05 11.79 6.95
CA GLU A 172 -0.59 11.33 8.18
C GLU A 172 -1.39 10.04 7.95
N GLN A 173 -2.16 9.98 6.85
CA GLN A 173 -2.90 8.79 6.45
C GLN A 173 -1.96 7.59 6.21
N ALA A 174 -0.82 7.81 5.55
CA ALA A 174 0.16 6.76 5.32
C ALA A 174 0.80 6.30 6.63
N ARG A 175 1.16 7.22 7.53
CA ARG A 175 1.76 6.93 8.83
C ARG A 175 0.82 6.06 9.69
N GLN A 176 -0.45 6.43 9.76
CA GLN A 176 -1.48 5.66 10.47
C GLN A 176 -1.68 4.28 9.85
N GLY A 177 -1.80 4.19 8.52
CA GLY A 177 -1.95 2.92 7.82
C GLY A 177 -0.74 2.00 7.97
N LEU A 178 0.48 2.55 7.92
CA LEU A 178 1.73 1.84 8.18
C LEU A 178 1.81 1.34 9.62
N ALA A 179 1.43 2.17 10.59
CA ALA A 179 1.42 1.79 11.99
C ALA A 179 0.45 0.64 12.25
N ALA A 180 -0.77 0.71 11.70
CA ALA A 180 -1.77 -0.35 11.82
C ALA A 180 -1.29 -1.67 11.16
N ALA A 181 -0.73 -1.60 9.95
CA ALA A 181 -0.27 -2.79 9.22
C ALA A 181 0.97 -3.45 9.85
N LEU A 182 1.76 -2.70 10.62
CA LEU A 182 2.98 -3.18 11.28
C LEU A 182 2.79 -3.47 12.79
N ASP A 183 1.58 -3.30 13.31
CA ASP A 183 1.27 -3.40 14.74
C ASP A 183 2.16 -2.49 15.61
N LEU A 184 2.19 -1.20 15.26
CA LEU A 184 3.00 -0.18 15.91
C LEU A 184 2.14 0.91 16.54
N VAL A 185 2.61 1.46 17.66
CA VAL A 185 2.11 2.74 18.20
C VAL A 185 3.02 3.86 17.70
N PRO A 186 2.54 4.80 16.85
CA PRO A 186 3.34 5.93 16.40
C PRO A 186 3.58 6.90 17.57
N PRO A 187 4.76 7.55 17.69
CA PRO A 187 4.97 8.55 18.73
C PRO A 187 4.07 9.78 18.51
N GLU A 188 3.62 10.37 19.61
CA GLU A 188 2.86 11.63 19.60
C GLU A 188 3.66 12.73 18.88
N SER A 189 2.96 13.55 18.09
CA SER A 189 3.53 14.62 17.26
C SER A 189 3.95 15.83 18.06
#